data_AF-A0A3D2JYL2-F1
#
_entry.id   AF-A0A3D2JYL2-F1
#
_cell.length_a   1.000
_cell.length_b   1.000
_cell.length_c   1.000
_cell.angle_alpha   90.00
_cell.angle_beta   90.00
_cell.angle_gamma   90.00
#
_symmetry.space_group_name_H-M   'P 1'
#
loop_
_entity.id
_entity.type
_entity.pdbx_description
1 polymer ?
#
loop_
_entity_poly.entity_id
_entity_poly.type
_entity_poly.pdbx_seq_one_letter_code
_entity_poly.pdbx_strand_id
1 'polypeptide(L)' 'SAVDGRVLGPVNAPIFRLKRRFRVRLLIRGQKSLKVQNSLSKVIEKFKFPAGMKLTVDVDPINFN' A
#
# COMPACT_ATOMS: atom_id res chain seq x y z
N SER A 1 8.30 9.16 -10.16
CA SER A 1 7.30 8.31 -10.83
C SER A 1 6.01 8.39 -10.03
N ALA A 2 4.91 8.81 -10.63
CA ALA A 2 3.59 8.77 -9.99
C ALA A 2 2.97 7.38 -10.19
N VAL A 3 2.11 6.96 -9.27
CA VAL A 3 1.29 5.75 -9.42
C VAL A 3 0.09 6.12 -10.29
N ASP A 4 -0.25 5.25 -11.26
CA ASP A 4 -1.44 5.42 -12.10
C ASP A 4 -2.70 5.10 -11.29
N GLY A 5 -3.15 6.06 -10.48
CA GLY A 5 -4.33 5.89 -9.61
C GLY A 5 -4.43 6.96 -8.55
N ARG A 6 -5.56 6.99 -7.85
CA ARG A 6 -5.75 7.85 -6.68
C ARG A 6 -5.21 7.15 -5.45
N VAL A 7 -4.37 7.83 -4.69
CA VAL A 7 -3.87 7.37 -3.39
C VAL A 7 -4.80 7.93 -2.31
N LEU A 8 -5.28 7.06 -1.42
CA LEU A 8 -6.17 7.38 -0.31
C LEU A 8 -5.51 6.94 1.00
N GLY A 9 -5.58 7.78 2.03
CA GLY A 9 -4.91 7.58 3.32
C GLY A 9 -3.73 8.54 3.54
N PRO A 10 -2.84 8.27 4.52
CA PRO A 10 -2.75 7.06 5.33
C PRO A 10 -3.92 6.85 6.28
N VAL A 11 -4.27 5.59 6.53
CA VAL A 11 -5.25 5.21 7.56
C VAL A 11 -4.67 4.14 8.47
N ASN A 12 -5.12 4.10 9.72
CA ASN A 12 -4.76 3.02 10.62
C ASN A 12 -5.32 1.68 10.11
N ALA A 13 -4.59 0.59 10.35
CA ALA A 13 -5.18 -0.73 10.21
C ALA A 13 -6.25 -0.95 11.30
N PRO A 14 -7.23 -1.86 11.13
CA PRO A 14 -8.30 -2.08 12.11
C PRO A 14 -7.73 -2.46 13.48
N ILE A 15 -6.61 -3.19 13.48
CA ILE A 15 -5.74 -3.36 14.63
C ILE A 15 -4.49 -2.52 14.39
N PHE A 16 -4.50 -1.29 14.90
CA PHE A 16 -3.44 -0.30 14.70
C PHE A 16 -2.08 -0.75 15.26
N ARG A 17 -2.06 -1.45 16.41
CA ARG A 17 -0.83 -1.94 17.04
C ARG A 17 -0.98 -3.39 17.46
N LEU A 18 -0.05 -4.24 17.03
CA LEU A 18 0.01 -5.65 17.39
C LEU A 18 1.46 -6.06 17.69
N LYS A 19 1.70 -6.72 18.83
CA LYS A 19 3.05 -7.17 19.24
C LYS A 19 4.11 -6.05 19.15
N ARG A 20 3.76 -4.85 19.63
CA ARG A 20 4.59 -3.63 19.56
C ARG A 20 4.93 -3.12 18.15
N ARG A 21 4.27 -3.63 17.10
CA ARG A 21 4.39 -3.13 15.72
C ARG A 21 3.17 -2.30 15.34
N PHE A 22 3.40 -1.14 14.74
CA PHE A 22 2.34 -0.29 14.19
C PHE A 22 1.97 -0.74 12.78
N ARG A 23 0.70 -0.56 12.41
CA ARG A 23 0.14 -0.99 11.13
C ARG A 23 -0.66 0.16 10.52
N VAL A 24 -0.23 0.60 9.35
CA VAL A 24 -0.84 1.68 8.56
C VAL A 24 -1.14 1.11 7.17
N ARG A 25 -2.24 1.55 6.56
CA ARG A 25 -2.68 1.16 5.22
C ARG A 25 -2.78 2.39 4.31
N LEU A 26 -2.53 2.18 3.03
CA LEU A 26 -2.88 3.09 1.94
C LEU A 26 -3.79 2.32 0.98
N LEU A 27 -4.80 2.99 0.42
CA LEU A 27 -5.61 2.44 -0.66
C LEU A 27 -5.21 3.14 -1.96
N ILE A 28 -4.79 2.36 -2.94
CA ILE A 28 -4.55 2.84 -4.29
C ILE A 28 -5.75 2.43 -5.13
N ARG A 29 -6.58 3.39 -5.50
CA ARG A 29 -7.77 3.19 -6.32
C ARG A 29 -7.50 3.65 -7.74
N GLY A 30 -7.53 2.72 -8.69
CA GLY A 30 -7.42 3.01 -10.12
C GLY A 30 -8.33 2.11 -10.92
N GLN A 31 -8.36 2.29 -12.25
CA GLN A 31 -9.02 1.34 -13.13
C GLN A 31 -8.34 -0.02 -13.01
N LYS A 32 -9.14 -1.10 -12.97
CA LYS A 32 -8.63 -2.48 -12.94
C LYS A 32 -7.88 -2.78 -14.24
N SER A 33 -6.59 -2.48 -14.22
CA SER A 33 -5.71 -2.53 -15.39
C SER A 33 -4.28 -2.83 -14.95
N LEU A 34 -3.51 -3.43 -15.86
CA LEU A 34 -2.09 -3.71 -15.63
C LEU A 34 -1.26 -2.43 -15.44
N LYS A 35 -1.73 -1.25 -15.91
CA LYS A 35 -1.02 0.01 -15.77
C LYS A 35 -0.79 0.39 -14.30
N VAL A 36 -1.83 0.30 -13.48
CA VAL A 36 -1.75 0.61 -12.04
C VAL A 36 -0.73 -0.32 -11.35
N GLN A 37 -0.83 -1.62 -11.60
CA GLN A 37 0.05 -2.62 -11.00
C GLN A 37 1.50 -2.42 -11.42
N ASN A 38 1.76 -2.18 -12.71
CA ASN A 38 3.10 -1.93 -13.25
C ASN A 38 3.71 -0.63 -12.72
N SER A 39 2.92 0.45 -12.63
CA SER A 39 3.38 1.72 -12.07
C SER A 39 3.74 1.57 -10.58
N LEU A 40 2.94 0.81 -9.83
CA LEU A 40 3.14 0.56 -8.40
C LEU A 40 4.36 -0.32 -8.15
N SER A 41 4.57 -1.40 -8.92
CA SER A 41 5.76 -2.25 -8.81
C SER A 41 7.04 -1.44 -8.97
N LYS A 42 7.10 -0.61 -10.01
CA LYS A 42 8.26 0.28 -10.28
C LYS A 42 8.53 1.28 -9.16
N VAL A 43 7.49 1.75 -8.47
CA VAL A 43 7.64 2.66 -7.33
C VAL A 43 8.13 1.91 -6.09
N ILE A 44 7.55 0.74 -5.79
CA ILE A 44 7.94 -0.09 -4.65
C ILE A 44 9.38 -0.57 -4.79
N GLU A 45 9.78 -1.04 -5.98
CA GLU A 45 11.15 -1.52 -6.26
C GLU A 45 12.22 -0.44 -6.02
N LYS A 46 11.88 0.83 -6.27
CA LYS A 46 12.79 1.96 -6.04
C LYS A 46 12.85 2.42 -4.59
N PHE A 47 11.87 2.03 -3.77
CA PHE A 47 11.78 2.48 -2.39
C PHE A 47 12.61 1.58 -1.47
N LYS A 48 13.58 2.18 -0.77
CA LYS A 48 14.39 1.47 0.23
C LYS A 48 13.70 1.53 1.59
N PHE A 49 13.24 0.38 2.07
CA PHE A 49 12.59 0.28 3.37
C PHE A 49 13.61 0.40 4.51
N PRO A 50 13.34 1.24 5.54
CA PRO A 50 14.14 1.25 6.76
C PRO A 50 14.09 -0.12 7.47
N ALA A 51 15.14 -0.43 8.22
CA ALA A 51 15.17 -1.62 9.06
C ALA A 51 13.98 -1.62 10.04
N GLY A 52 13.25 -2.75 10.09
CA GLY A 52 12.07 -2.91 10.95
C GLY A 52 10.73 -2.55 10.31
N MET A 53 10.72 -2.00 9.09
CA MET A 53 9.50 -1.81 8.29
C MET A 53 9.26 -2.99 7.36
N LYS A 54 8.01 -3.48 7.30
CA LYS A 54 7.58 -4.51 6.34
C LYS A 54 6.43 -3.97 5.51
N LEU A 55 6.57 -4.02 4.19
CA LEU A 55 5.48 -3.74 3.26
C LEU A 55 4.74 -5.03 2.91
N THR A 56 3.42 -4.93 2.78
CA THR A 56 2.56 -5.98 2.21
C THR A 56 1.62 -5.32 1.20
N VAL A 57 1.38 -5.98 0.07
CA VAL A 57 0.43 -5.52 -0.95
C VAL A 57 -0.70 -6.53 -1.00
N ASP A 58 -1.93 -6.03 -0.94
CA ASP A 58 -3.17 -6.80 -1.11
C ASP A 58 -3.87 -6.27 -2.36
N VAL A 59 -4.13 -7.15 -3.33
CA VAL A 59 -4.71 -6.79 -4.63
C VAL A 59 -6.19 -7.10 -4.60
N ASP A 60 -7.01 -6.12 -5.00
CA ASP A 60 -8.47 -6.20 -4.91
C ASP A 60 -8.96 -6.60 -3.50
N PRO A 61 -8.57 -5.87 -2.43
CA PRO A 61 -8.92 -6.23 -1.07
C PRO A 61 -10.44 -6.19 -0.87
N ILE A 62 -10.97 -7.21 -0.18
CA ILE A 62 -12.40 -7.31 0.14
C ILE A 62 -12.85 -6.17 1.05
N ASN A 63 -11.99 -5.72 1.99
CA ASN A 63 -12.31 -4.65 2.93
C ASN A 63 -11.12 -3.71 3.18
N PHE A 64 -11.38 -2.40 3.13
CA PHE A 64 -10.42 -1.33 3.46
C PHE A 64 -10.86 -0.42 4.61
N ASN A 65 -12.10 -0.55 5.11
CA ASN A 65 -12.53 0.16 6.30
C ASN A 65 -11.74 -0.27 7.55
#